data_AF-A0A354FDF1-F1
#
_entry.id   AF-A0A354FDF1-F1
#
_cell.length_a   1.000
_cell.length_b   1.000
_cell.length_c   1.000
_cell.angle_alpha   90.00
_cell.angle_beta   90.00
_cell.angle_gamma   90.00
#
_symmetry.space_group_name_H-M   'P 1'
#
loop_
_entity.id
_entity.type
_entity.pdbx_description
1 polymer ?
#
loop_
_entity_poly.entity_id
_entity_poly.type
_entity_poly.pdbx_seq_one_letter_code
_entity_poly.pdbx_strand_id
1 'polypeptide(L)'
;VRKQMEKAQKEYYLREQMRAIQKELGEKDDRQAEVDELRERIAKANLPEEVEAKAIKELERLEKMPPMVAEAVVVRNYLDWILSLPWTKETRDRLKLDKAEEILEADHYGLKKPKERILEYLAIRKLATKMRGPIICFVGPPGVGKTSLGRSVAHALGRKFVRLSLGGIRDEAEIRG
;
A
#
# COMPACT_ATOMS: atom_id res chain seq x y z
N VAL A 1 -12.79 44.67 -30.64
CA VAL A 1 -11.73 43.84 -31.26
C VAL A 1 -10.32 44.32 -30.92
N ARG A 2 -9.91 45.58 -31.21
CA ARG A 2 -8.55 46.09 -30.86
C ARG A 2 -8.15 45.98 -29.37
N LYS A 3 -9.03 46.32 -28.43
CA LYS A 3 -8.76 46.20 -26.96
C LYS A 3 -8.57 44.77 -26.45
N GLN A 4 -9.12 43.76 -27.12
CA GLN A 4 -8.95 42.35 -26.73
C GLN A 4 -7.61 41.79 -27.20
N MET A 5 -7.14 42.17 -28.40
CA MET A 5 -5.80 41.83 -28.88
C MET A 5 -4.70 42.42 -28.00
N GLU A 6 -4.86 43.67 -27.56
CA GLU A 6 -3.91 44.34 -26.66
C GLU A 6 -3.80 43.64 -25.30
N LYS A 7 -4.93 43.18 -24.75
CA LYS A 7 -4.94 42.38 -23.52
C LYS A 7 -4.23 41.04 -23.70
N ALA A 8 -4.51 40.33 -24.79
CA ALA A 8 -3.90 39.03 -25.07
C ALA A 8 -2.37 39.13 -25.27
N GLN A 9 -1.88 40.17 -25.96
CA GLN A 9 -0.44 40.43 -26.10
C GLN A 9 0.21 40.77 -24.76
N LYS A 10 -0.45 41.59 -23.92
CA LYS A 10 0.06 41.95 -22.61
C LYS A 10 0.10 40.75 -21.66
N GLU A 11 -0.90 39.88 -21.74
CA GLU A 11 -0.99 38.65 -20.96
C GLU A 11 0.04 37.60 -21.41
N TYR A 12 0.28 37.49 -22.72
CA TYR A 12 1.35 36.67 -23.29
C TYR A 12 2.73 37.16 -22.83
N TYR A 13 2.97 38.47 -22.89
CA TYR A 13 4.22 39.08 -22.44
C TYR A 13 4.46 38.89 -20.93
N LEU A 14 3.43 39.07 -20.10
CA LEU A 14 3.50 38.81 -18.66
C LEU A 14 3.75 37.33 -18.34
N ARG A 15 3.21 36.40 -19.13
CA ARG A 15 3.49 34.96 -18.99
C ARG A 15 4.92 34.60 -19.39
N GLU A 16 5.45 35.20 -20.45
CA GLU A 16 6.85 35.06 -20.87
C GLU A 16 7.80 35.60 -19.80
N GLN A 17 7.53 36.79 -19.25
CA GLN A 17 8.34 37.34 -18.15
C GLN A 17 8.24 36.50 -16.89
N MET A 18 7.06 35.99 -16.54
CA MET A 18 6.92 35.04 -15.42
C MET A 18 7.71 33.76 -15.65
N ARG A 19 7.74 33.22 -16.88
CA ARG A 19 8.57 32.05 -17.22
C ARG A 19 10.07 32.35 -17.13
N ALA A 20 10.51 33.52 -17.60
CA ALA A 20 11.90 33.95 -17.52
C ALA A 20 12.38 34.12 -16.07
N ILE A 21 11.58 34.82 -15.25
CA ILE A 21 11.84 35.02 -13.82
C ILE A 21 11.89 33.68 -13.09
N GLN A 22 10.95 32.78 -13.37
CA GLN A 22 10.90 31.45 -12.75
C GLN A 22 12.06 30.53 -13.16
N LYS A 23 12.64 30.74 -14.35
CA LYS A 23 13.81 30.01 -14.84
C LYS A 23 15.11 30.52 -14.21
N GLU A 24 15.21 31.81 -13.91
CA GLU A 24 16.35 32.40 -13.19
C GLU A 24 16.34 32.07 -11.70
N LEU A 25 15.17 31.86 -11.10
CA LEU A 25 15.02 31.55 -9.66
C LEU A 25 15.39 30.11 -9.26
N GLY A 26 15.59 29.18 -10.21
CA GLY A 26 16.05 27.80 -9.92
C GLY A 26 15.09 26.91 -9.10
N GLU A 27 14.11 27.47 -8.40
CA GLU A 27 13.18 26.76 -7.50
C GLU A 27 12.04 26.02 -8.21
N LYS A 28 11.85 26.24 -9.52
CA LYS A 28 10.72 25.66 -10.26
C LYS A 28 10.95 24.23 -10.78
N ASP A 29 12.20 23.79 -10.90
CA ASP A 29 12.46 22.45 -11.44
C ASP A 29 12.06 21.36 -10.44
N ASP A 30 12.44 21.51 -9.17
CA ASP A 30 12.23 20.46 -8.17
C ASP A 30 10.75 20.13 -7.92
N ARG A 31 9.89 21.15 -7.87
CA ARG A 31 8.47 20.95 -7.58
C ARG A 31 7.70 20.36 -8.76
N GLN A 32 7.95 20.88 -9.96
CA GLN A 32 7.27 20.35 -11.15
C GLN A 32 7.76 18.91 -11.40
N ALA A 33 9.05 18.66 -11.19
CA ALA A 33 9.62 17.32 -11.24
C ALA A 33 8.98 16.37 -10.21
N GLU A 34 8.75 16.81 -8.97
CA GLU A 34 8.07 15.99 -7.94
C GLU A 34 6.63 15.62 -8.36
N VAL A 35 5.86 16.59 -8.83
CA VAL A 35 4.48 16.36 -9.27
C VAL A 35 4.45 15.42 -10.48
N ASP A 36 5.37 15.60 -11.43
CA ASP A 36 5.47 14.75 -12.61
C ASP A 36 5.93 13.33 -12.24
N GLU A 37 6.85 13.17 -11.28
CA GLU A 37 7.26 11.86 -10.76
C GLU A 37 6.07 11.12 -10.10
N LEU A 38 5.29 11.81 -9.26
CA LEU A 38 4.10 11.24 -8.64
C LEU A 38 3.05 10.84 -9.69
N ARG A 39 2.87 11.67 -10.73
CA ARG A 39 1.99 11.37 -11.86
C ARG A 39 2.41 10.10 -12.59
N GLU A 40 3.71 9.95 -12.88
CA GLU A 40 4.23 8.73 -13.47
C GLU A 40 4.07 7.51 -12.57
N ARG A 41 4.33 7.65 -11.27
CA ARG A 41 4.18 6.55 -10.30
C ARG A 41 2.72 6.09 -10.21
N ILE A 42 1.76 7.02 -10.20
CA ILE A 42 0.32 6.70 -10.22
C ILE A 42 -0.03 5.91 -11.49
N ALA A 43 0.40 6.39 -12.66
CA ALA A 43 0.14 5.70 -13.94
C ALA A 43 0.76 4.29 -14.00
N LYS A 44 1.93 4.08 -13.37
CA LYS A 44 2.62 2.79 -13.30
C LYS A 44 2.08 1.84 -12.21
N ALA A 45 1.34 2.36 -11.23
CA ALA A 45 0.92 1.59 -10.04
C ALA A 45 -0.23 0.61 -10.32
N ASN A 46 -0.90 0.70 -11.49
CA ASN A 46 -2.08 -0.11 -11.85
C ASN A 46 -3.11 -0.08 -10.73
N LEU A 47 -3.51 1.11 -10.31
CA LEU A 47 -4.48 1.29 -9.24
C LEU A 47 -5.88 0.88 -9.71
N PRO A 48 -6.77 0.42 -8.82
CA PRO A 48 -8.19 0.30 -9.12
C PRO A 48 -8.76 1.67 -9.53
N GLU A 49 -9.73 1.69 -10.44
CA GLU A 49 -10.29 2.92 -11.04
C GLU A 49 -10.71 3.97 -9.98
N GLU A 50 -11.41 3.55 -8.93
CA GLU A 50 -11.86 4.44 -7.84
C GLU A 50 -10.68 5.07 -7.09
N VAL A 51 -9.60 4.31 -6.88
CA VAL A 51 -8.41 4.74 -6.16
C VAL A 51 -7.56 5.66 -7.03
N GLU A 52 -7.42 5.33 -8.32
CA GLU A 52 -6.71 6.15 -9.29
C GLU A 52 -7.36 7.53 -9.44
N ALA A 53 -8.68 7.57 -9.60
CA ALA A 53 -9.43 8.82 -9.69
C ALA A 53 -9.23 9.70 -8.45
N LYS A 54 -9.19 9.09 -7.25
CA LYS A 54 -8.93 9.82 -6.00
C LYS A 54 -7.49 10.31 -5.91
N ALA A 55 -6.51 9.48 -6.30
CA ALA A 55 -5.10 9.86 -6.30
C ALA A 55 -4.82 11.02 -7.28
N ILE A 56 -5.40 11.01 -8.48
CA ILE A 56 -5.27 12.11 -9.44
C ILE A 56 -5.88 13.39 -8.89
N LYS A 57 -7.06 13.32 -8.28
CA LYS A 57 -7.72 14.49 -7.67
C LYS A 57 -6.87 15.13 -6.57
N GLU A 58 -6.26 14.33 -5.70
CA GLU A 58 -5.36 14.82 -4.66
C GLU A 58 -4.03 15.34 -5.24
N LEU A 59 -3.52 14.76 -6.34
CA LEU A 59 -2.34 15.28 -7.04
C LEU A 59 -2.60 16.67 -7.65
N GLU A 60 -3.74 16.87 -8.31
CA GLU A 60 -4.14 18.19 -8.84
C GLU A 60 -4.28 19.23 -7.73
N ARG A 61 -4.75 18.79 -6.55
CA ARG A 61 -4.84 19.64 -5.37
C ARG A 61 -3.45 20.02 -4.86
N LEU A 62 -2.52 19.07 -4.79
CA LEU A 62 -1.13 19.29 -4.41
C LEU A 62 -0.41 20.26 -5.35
N GLU A 63 -0.66 20.18 -6.66
CA GLU A 63 -0.08 21.07 -7.68
C GLU A 63 -0.49 22.54 -7.47
N LYS A 64 -1.72 22.79 -7.00
CA LYS A 64 -2.26 24.14 -6.77
C LYS A 64 -1.89 24.75 -5.42
N MET A 65 -1.51 23.94 -4.43
CA MET A 65 -1.22 24.42 -3.06
C MET A 65 0.14 25.14 -2.97
N PRO A 66 0.34 26.10 -2.07
CA PRO A 66 1.70 26.58 -1.77
C PRO A 66 2.48 25.52 -0.96
N PRO A 67 3.78 25.28 -1.25
CA PRO A 67 4.53 24.18 -0.66
C PRO A 67 4.82 24.37 0.85
N MET A 68 4.76 25.60 1.35
CA MET A 68 4.97 25.92 2.77
C MET A 68 3.75 25.64 3.66
N VAL A 69 2.63 25.20 3.10
CA VAL A 69 1.41 24.92 3.88
C VAL A 69 1.45 23.50 4.42
N ALA A 70 1.13 23.31 5.70
CA ALA A 70 1.10 22.00 6.36
C ALA A 70 0.20 20.98 5.62
N GLU A 71 -0.86 21.45 4.97
CA GLU A 71 -1.78 20.62 4.19
C GLU A 71 -1.11 19.96 2.97
N ALA A 72 -0.13 20.61 2.34
CA ALA A 72 0.61 20.03 1.21
C ALA A 72 1.40 18.78 1.64
N VAL A 73 1.98 18.81 2.85
CA VAL A 73 2.69 17.65 3.44
C VAL A 73 1.74 16.49 3.72
N VAL A 74 0.52 16.78 4.21
CA VAL A 74 -0.50 15.76 4.47
C VAL A 74 -0.93 15.08 3.17
N VAL A 75 -1.21 15.85 2.12
CA VAL A 75 -1.61 15.33 0.81
C VAL A 75 -0.48 14.51 0.18
N ARG A 76 0.77 15.00 0.24
CA ARG A 76 1.94 14.25 -0.23
C ARG A 76 2.06 12.90 0.48
N ASN A 77 2.02 12.90 1.81
CA ASN A 77 2.09 11.67 2.59
C ASN A 77 0.95 10.72 2.22
N TYR A 78 -0.28 11.23 2.05
CA TYR A 78 -1.42 10.41 1.63
C TYR A 78 -1.18 9.73 0.27
N LEU A 79 -0.65 10.45 -0.72
CA LEU A 79 -0.31 9.90 -2.03
C LEU A 79 0.80 8.84 -1.93
N ASP A 80 1.83 9.09 -1.12
CA ASP A 80 2.90 8.11 -0.88
C ASP A 80 2.37 6.84 -0.20
N TRP A 81 1.45 6.97 0.76
CA TRP A 81 0.76 5.84 1.39
C TRP A 81 0.00 5.02 0.35
N ILE A 82 -0.82 5.65 -0.50
CA ILE A 82 -1.54 4.95 -1.58
C ILE A 82 -0.56 4.19 -2.48
N LEU A 83 0.51 4.84 -2.93
CA LEU A 83 1.47 4.25 -3.86
C LEU A 83 2.33 3.13 -3.24
N SER A 84 2.49 3.12 -1.92
CA SER A 84 3.24 2.09 -1.19
C SER A 84 2.47 0.77 -1.03
N LEU A 85 1.14 0.82 -1.12
CA LEU A 85 0.29 -0.35 -0.89
C LEU A 85 0.31 -1.32 -2.09
N PRO A 86 0.32 -2.65 -1.85
CA PRO A 86 0.36 -3.64 -2.92
C PRO A 86 -1.05 -3.87 -3.50
N TRP A 87 -1.52 -2.98 -4.39
CA TRP A 87 -2.86 -3.07 -5.00
C TRP A 87 -3.04 -4.28 -5.92
N THR A 88 -2.08 -4.51 -6.81
CA THR A 88 -2.14 -5.58 -7.83
C THR A 88 -1.09 -6.67 -7.61
N LYS A 89 -0.14 -6.44 -6.70
CA LYS A 89 0.96 -7.36 -6.41
C LYS A 89 0.51 -8.41 -5.41
N GLU A 90 0.19 -9.60 -5.92
CA GLU A 90 -0.16 -10.75 -5.10
C GLU A 90 0.96 -11.78 -5.03
N THR A 91 1.06 -12.49 -3.91
CA THR A 91 1.98 -13.63 -3.78
C THR A 91 1.25 -14.90 -4.21
N ARG A 92 1.87 -15.71 -5.07
CA ARG A 92 1.27 -16.96 -5.54
C ARG A 92 1.38 -18.03 -4.45
N ASP A 93 0.25 -18.57 -4.02
CA ASP A 93 0.20 -19.55 -2.95
C ASP A 93 0.75 -20.92 -3.36
N ARG A 94 1.51 -21.53 -2.46
CA ARG A 94 1.93 -22.93 -2.57
C ARG A 94 1.00 -23.83 -1.77
N LEU A 95 -0.01 -24.38 -2.45
CA LEU A 95 -1.02 -25.27 -1.85
C LEU A 95 -0.65 -26.76 -2.02
N LYS A 96 0.57 -27.13 -1.61
CA LYS A 96 1.03 -28.54 -1.57
C LYS A 96 1.00 -29.02 -0.11
N LEU A 97 0.10 -29.95 0.20
CA LEU A 97 -0.11 -30.45 1.56
C LEU A 97 1.11 -31.20 2.07
N ASP A 98 1.70 -32.09 1.27
CA ASP A 98 2.88 -32.87 1.66
C ASP A 98 4.06 -31.97 2.08
N LYS A 99 4.29 -30.88 1.33
CA LYS A 99 5.30 -29.87 1.68
C LYS A 99 4.95 -29.08 2.94
N ALA A 100 3.67 -28.82 3.16
CA ALA A 100 3.22 -28.12 4.36
C ALA A 100 3.43 -29.00 5.59
N GLU A 101 3.15 -30.29 5.50
CA GLU A 101 3.40 -31.27 6.54
C GLU A 101 4.89 -31.39 6.86
N GLU A 102 5.74 -31.56 5.84
CA GLU A 102 7.20 -31.60 5.99
C GLU A 102 7.74 -30.37 6.74
N ILE A 103 7.29 -29.17 6.36
CA ILE A 103 7.71 -27.92 7.03
C ILE A 103 7.21 -27.84 8.47
N LEU A 104 5.96 -28.23 8.72
CA LEU A 104 5.40 -28.22 10.08
C LEU A 104 6.11 -29.21 11.00
N GLU A 105 6.47 -30.39 10.49
CA GLU A 105 7.25 -31.39 11.22
C GLU A 105 8.69 -30.95 11.47
N ALA A 106 9.33 -30.30 10.49
CA ALA A 106 10.67 -29.76 10.64
C ALA A 106 10.75 -28.59 11.65
N ASP A 107 9.77 -27.68 11.62
CA ASP A 107 9.79 -26.47 12.45
C ASP A 107 9.31 -26.72 13.89
N HIS A 108 8.51 -27.77 14.13
CA HIS A 108 7.89 -28.03 15.43
C HIS A 108 7.90 -29.51 15.77
N TYR A 109 8.48 -29.89 16.91
CA TYR A 109 8.37 -31.26 17.41
C TYR A 109 7.02 -31.50 18.10
N GLY A 110 6.39 -32.66 17.85
CA GLY A 110 5.11 -33.02 18.46
C GLY A 110 3.92 -32.25 17.86
N LEU A 111 3.03 -31.71 18.72
CA LEU A 111 1.85 -30.92 18.30
C LEU A 111 0.96 -31.59 17.22
N LYS A 112 0.79 -32.91 17.29
CA LYS A 112 0.03 -33.71 16.31
C LYS A 112 -1.33 -33.10 16.01
N LYS A 113 -2.14 -32.84 17.05
CA LYS A 113 -3.49 -32.29 16.90
C LYS A 113 -3.49 -30.90 16.22
N PRO A 114 -2.72 -29.88 16.67
CA PRO A 114 -2.63 -28.61 15.95
C PRO A 114 -2.18 -28.73 14.49
N LYS A 115 -1.16 -29.54 14.20
CA LYS A 115 -0.65 -29.72 12.84
C LYS A 115 -1.69 -30.34 11.91
N GLU A 116 -2.38 -31.37 12.38
CA GLU A 116 -3.47 -32.03 11.65
C GLU A 116 -4.57 -31.01 11.30
N ARG A 117 -4.99 -30.17 12.26
CA ARG A 117 -5.97 -29.09 12.01
C ARG A 117 -5.49 -28.04 11.00
N ILE A 118 -4.19 -27.71 11.02
CA ILE A 118 -3.60 -26.81 10.03
C ILE A 118 -3.67 -27.44 8.63
N LEU A 119 -3.33 -28.72 8.51
CA LEU A 119 -3.38 -29.43 7.22
C LEU A 119 -4.82 -29.55 6.70
N GLU A 120 -5.79 -29.85 7.55
CA GLU A 120 -7.22 -29.83 7.20
C GLU A 120 -7.65 -28.46 6.66
N TYR A 121 -7.25 -27.38 7.34
CA TYR A 121 -7.55 -26.02 6.88
C TYR A 121 -6.92 -25.73 5.51
N LEU A 122 -5.67 -26.11 5.31
CA LEU A 122 -4.98 -25.96 4.03
C LEU A 122 -5.62 -26.81 2.92
N ALA A 123 -6.17 -27.97 3.25
CA ALA A 123 -6.87 -28.84 2.32
C ALA A 123 -8.20 -28.22 1.87
N ILE A 124 -9.00 -27.68 2.81
CA ILE A 124 -10.21 -26.92 2.49
C ILE A 124 -9.88 -25.72 1.60
N ARG A 125 -8.79 -25.02 1.93
CA ARG A 125 -8.30 -23.87 1.16
C ARG A 125 -7.85 -24.21 -0.26
N LYS A 126 -7.34 -25.42 -0.48
CA LYS A 126 -7.00 -25.92 -1.82
C LYS A 126 -8.23 -26.11 -2.70
N LEU A 127 -9.38 -26.42 -2.09
CA LEU A 127 -10.66 -26.64 -2.80
C LEU A 127 -11.46 -25.34 -2.97
N ALA A 128 -11.41 -24.44 -1.98
CA ALA A 128 -12.16 -23.19 -2.00
C ALA A 128 -11.38 -22.05 -2.68
N THR A 129 -11.91 -21.52 -3.78
CA THR A 129 -11.31 -20.39 -4.53
C THR A 129 -11.53 -19.02 -3.87
N LYS A 130 -12.47 -18.88 -2.93
CA LYS A 130 -12.77 -17.62 -2.22
C LYS A 130 -12.49 -17.73 -0.73
N MET A 131 -11.84 -16.71 -0.17
CA MET A 131 -11.40 -16.60 1.23
C MET A 131 -12.55 -16.26 2.21
N ARG A 132 -13.73 -16.89 2.07
CA ARG A 132 -14.80 -16.83 3.10
C ARG A 132 -14.72 -18.01 4.06
N GLY A 133 -13.51 -18.50 4.32
CA GLY A 133 -13.26 -19.59 5.26
C GLY A 133 -13.01 -19.07 6.69
N PRO A 134 -13.19 -19.91 7.72
CA PRO A 134 -12.91 -19.54 9.10
C PRO A 134 -11.42 -19.15 9.29
N ILE A 135 -11.14 -18.24 10.23
CA ILE A 135 -9.76 -17.86 10.60
C ILE A 135 -9.24 -18.85 11.65
N ILE A 136 -8.00 -19.34 11.50
CA ILE A 136 -7.37 -20.18 12.52
C ILE A 136 -7.01 -19.33 13.74
N CYS A 137 -7.52 -19.73 14.91
CA CYS A 137 -7.13 -19.16 16.20
C CYS A 137 -6.34 -20.19 17.02
N PHE A 138 -5.10 -19.86 17.39
CA PHE A 138 -4.29 -20.67 18.28
C PHE A 138 -4.45 -20.20 19.73
N VAL A 139 -4.93 -21.08 20.62
CA VAL A 139 -5.15 -20.78 22.04
C VAL A 139 -4.27 -21.68 22.90
N GLY A 140 -3.66 -21.11 23.94
CA GLY A 140 -2.85 -21.84 24.90
C GLY A 140 -1.95 -20.94 25.74
N PRO A 141 -1.22 -21.48 26.73
CA PRO A 141 -0.28 -20.74 27.59
C PRO A 141 0.78 -19.96 26.80
N PRO A 142 1.43 -18.93 27.39
CA PRO A 142 2.60 -18.30 26.77
C PRO A 142 3.72 -19.34 26.55
N GLY A 143 4.54 -19.15 25.52
CA GLY A 143 5.68 -20.03 25.22
C GLY A 143 5.39 -21.29 24.40
N VAL A 144 4.12 -21.66 24.14
CA VAL A 144 3.76 -22.89 23.41
C VAL A 144 3.93 -22.84 21.88
N GLY A 145 4.61 -21.83 21.34
CA GLY A 145 4.92 -21.76 19.89
C GLY A 145 3.79 -21.25 18.98
N LYS A 146 2.78 -20.53 19.50
CA LYS A 146 1.66 -20.01 18.67
C LYS A 146 2.14 -19.12 17.50
N THR A 147 3.06 -18.19 17.78
CA THR A 147 3.60 -17.28 16.75
C THR A 147 4.52 -18.01 15.78
N SER A 148 5.29 -18.99 16.24
CA SER A 148 6.15 -19.79 15.37
C SER A 148 5.32 -20.70 14.46
N LEU A 149 4.22 -21.29 14.94
CA LEU A 149 3.26 -22.03 14.09
C LEU A 149 2.70 -21.15 12.99
N GLY A 150 2.26 -19.92 13.31
CA GLY A 150 1.79 -18.97 12.29
C GLY A 150 2.85 -18.64 11.24
N ARG A 151 4.13 -18.54 11.64
CA ARG A 151 5.26 -18.34 10.73
C ARG A 151 5.48 -19.55 9.82
N SER A 152 5.43 -20.77 10.37
CA SER A 152 5.56 -22.02 9.60
C SER A 152 4.43 -22.18 8.59
N VAL A 153 3.19 -21.79 8.94
CA VAL A 153 2.06 -21.77 8.01
C VAL A 153 2.31 -20.80 6.85
N ALA A 154 2.81 -19.59 7.13
CA ALA A 154 3.16 -18.63 6.10
C ALA A 154 4.28 -19.16 5.18
N HIS A 155 5.32 -19.77 5.77
CA HIS A 155 6.41 -20.40 5.03
C HIS A 155 5.93 -21.58 4.16
N ALA A 156 5.06 -22.44 4.68
CA ALA A 156 4.44 -23.54 3.94
C ALA A 156 3.69 -23.02 2.71
N LEU A 157 2.92 -21.95 2.87
CA LEU A 157 2.15 -21.29 1.81
C LEU A 157 3.01 -20.43 0.86
N GLY A 158 4.27 -20.14 1.19
CA GLY A 158 5.11 -19.21 0.45
C GLY A 158 4.69 -17.74 0.59
N ARG A 159 3.99 -17.39 1.67
CA ARG A 159 3.49 -16.03 1.94
C ARG A 159 4.45 -15.26 2.85
N LYS A 160 4.47 -13.94 2.69
CA LYS A 160 5.14 -13.04 3.65
C LYS A 160 4.43 -13.14 5.01
N PHE A 161 5.21 -13.21 6.08
CA PHE A 161 4.70 -13.22 7.45
C PHE A 161 4.77 -11.83 8.06
N VAL A 162 3.66 -11.35 8.61
CA VAL A 162 3.57 -10.09 9.36
C VAL A 162 2.92 -10.39 10.70
N ARG A 163 3.41 -9.77 11.78
CA ARG A 163 2.85 -9.90 13.12
C ARG A 163 2.35 -8.55 13.59
N LEU A 164 1.07 -8.47 13.94
CA LEU A 164 0.45 -7.33 14.61
C LEU A 164 0.12 -7.74 16.06
N SER A 165 0.53 -6.92 17.03
CA SER A 165 0.17 -7.14 18.43
C SER A 165 -1.15 -6.43 18.73
N LEU A 166 -2.13 -7.16 19.23
CA LEU A 166 -3.41 -6.58 19.67
C LEU A 166 -3.45 -6.32 21.19
N GLY A 167 -2.38 -6.68 21.90
CA GLY A 167 -2.29 -6.46 23.34
C GLY A 167 -2.18 -4.98 23.65
N GLY A 168 -3.09 -4.46 24.48
CA GLY A 168 -3.08 -3.06 24.91
C GLY A 168 -3.84 -2.10 23.99
N ILE A 169 -4.38 -2.58 22.87
CA ILE A 169 -5.25 -1.77 22.01
C ILE A 169 -6.52 -1.41 22.78
N ARG A 170 -6.85 -0.12 22.78
CA ARG A 170 -8.05 0.41 23.45
C ARG A 170 -8.92 1.27 22.54
N ASP A 171 -8.37 1.72 21.42
CA ASP A 171 -9.05 2.59 20.47
C ASP A 171 -9.12 1.96 19.07
N GLU A 172 -10.20 2.25 18.37
CA GLU A 172 -10.41 1.88 16.97
C GLU A 172 -9.42 2.59 16.04
N ALA A 173 -8.98 3.80 16.41
CA ALA A 173 -7.96 4.54 15.67
C ALA A 173 -6.65 3.75 15.52
N GLU A 174 -6.32 2.85 16.45
CA GLU A 174 -5.12 1.99 16.34
C GLU A 174 -5.24 0.94 15.21
N ILE A 175 -6.45 0.61 14.78
CA ILE A 175 -6.72 -0.38 13.72
C ILE A 175 -7.04 0.32 12.39
N ARG A 176 -7.82 1.41 12.43
CA ARG A 176 -8.32 2.09 11.22
C ARG A 176 -7.52 3.32 10.83
N GLY A 177 -6.69 3.86 11.73
CA GLY A 177 -6.09 5.19 11.61
C GLY A 177 -7.04 6.27 12.09
#